data_AF-A0A4S2VNT0-F1
#
_entry.id   AF-A0A4S2VNT0-F1
#
_cell.length_a   1.000
_cell.length_b   1.000
_cell.length_c   1.000
_cell.angle_alpha   90.00
_cell.angle_beta   90.00
_cell.angle_gamma   90.00
#
_symmetry.space_group_name_H-M   'P 1'
#
loop_
_entity.id
_entity.type
_entity.pdbx_description
1 polymer ?
#
loop_
_entity_poly.entity_id
_entity_poly.type
_entity_poly.pdbx_seq_one_letter_code
_entity_poly.pdbx_strand_id
1 'polypeptide(L)'
;MTASTPHQPASLTRRAALTGLAAGAGALAVGSTACTAAAAPSPTPSVPSAPSASDPAPGAMKLFTDPGFNFAGLLALGAAGMRASEVGEVLTAVNTINAAGLSEQTYTDTFRSWGDRLAAPPAAGRNGGGTPSQTRRFRSLRAAQYYAQALFYVLGTDEPGDEEAVYRSGRKAWDTFARLCTPSAVTDSVPWGKTRLPLWFFRPDGPAERRPTVILTNGSDGQNLDMWTYGVSAAIDRGWNALVYDGPGQGQLLFVEEIPFTTRWETVVRPVVDWLLRREDVDGDRIALTGLSMGGNLAPRAAAFEHRLAACVAMPGCLSPWLGFDKELRDIVTPDKEETNRVWNEEVVPELSPQEAFTVKKRFEIFDRQALRQAREGKVLTDLWTPAQVAIGLDITKVVGRIKAPTLVLDYDFEQFYPGQPREMYELLRTRREYVKLTKATGAQLHCSPMAPQQHCDVVFDWLADVLQR
;
A
#
# COMPACT_ATOMS: atom_id res chain seq x y z
N MET A 1 -24.12 -59.93 15.19
CA MET A 1 -23.01 -59.51 14.31
C MET A 1 -23.62 -58.91 13.06
N THR A 2 -23.74 -57.59 13.00
CA THR A 2 -23.97 -56.80 11.79
C THR A 2 -23.48 -55.40 12.11
N ALA A 3 -22.29 -55.07 11.60
CA ALA A 3 -21.63 -53.80 11.83
C ALA A 3 -22.29 -52.71 10.99
N SER A 4 -22.73 -51.64 11.64
CA SER A 4 -23.20 -50.41 11.00
C SER A 4 -22.00 -49.65 10.44
N THR A 5 -21.98 -49.43 9.13
CA THR A 5 -21.10 -48.47 8.46
C THR A 5 -21.49 -47.05 8.89
N PRO A 6 -20.54 -46.21 9.34
CA PRO A 6 -20.83 -44.81 9.60
C PRO A 6 -20.92 -44.05 8.27
N HIS A 7 -22.01 -43.30 8.13
CA HIS A 7 -22.24 -42.32 7.08
C HIS A 7 -21.07 -41.33 7.05
N GLN A 8 -20.27 -41.32 5.98
CA GLN A 8 -19.41 -40.19 5.68
C GLN A 8 -20.31 -38.97 5.40
N PRO A 9 -20.08 -37.81 6.04
CA PRO A 9 -20.71 -36.59 5.62
C PRO A 9 -20.22 -36.24 4.21
N ALA A 10 -21.16 -35.89 3.33
CA ALA A 10 -20.89 -35.50 1.96
C ALA A 10 -19.79 -34.43 1.92
N SER A 11 -18.76 -34.68 1.12
CA SER A 11 -17.76 -33.70 0.75
C SER A 11 -18.48 -32.51 0.12
N LEU A 12 -18.65 -31.44 0.90
CA LEU A 12 -18.82 -30.10 0.36
C LEU A 12 -17.59 -29.88 -0.52
N THR A 13 -17.75 -30.08 -1.83
CA THR A 13 -16.70 -29.80 -2.80
C THR A 13 -16.22 -28.38 -2.54
N ARG A 14 -14.94 -28.23 -2.18
CA ARG A 14 -14.25 -26.97 -1.82
C ARG A 14 -14.18 -25.95 -2.97
N ARG A 15 -15.08 -26.05 -3.95
CA ARG A 15 -15.38 -25.09 -5.02
C ARG A 15 -15.77 -23.70 -4.49
N ALA A 16 -16.23 -23.62 -3.25
CA ALA A 16 -16.54 -22.36 -2.57
C ALA A 16 -15.29 -21.57 -2.15
N ALA A 17 -14.08 -22.15 -2.22
CA ALA A 17 -12.85 -21.45 -1.83
C ALA A 17 -12.39 -20.37 -2.84
N LEU A 18 -12.97 -20.34 -4.05
CA LEU A 18 -12.51 -19.48 -5.14
C LEU A 18 -13.23 -18.12 -5.17
N THR A 19 -14.46 -18.03 -4.65
CA THR A 19 -15.23 -16.78 -4.69
C THR A 19 -14.65 -15.67 -3.81
N GLY A 20 -13.73 -16.00 -2.92
CA GLY A 20 -13.04 -15.08 -2.02
C GLY A 20 -11.53 -15.12 -2.24
N LEU A 21 -11.03 -15.00 -3.46
CA LEU A 21 -9.64 -14.55 -3.69
C LEU A 21 -9.60 -13.15 -4.32
N ALA A 22 -10.75 -12.68 -4.80
CA ALA A 22 -10.93 -11.43 -5.52
C ALA A 22 -11.09 -10.19 -4.63
N ALA A 23 -11.34 -10.33 -3.31
CA ALA A 23 -11.58 -9.17 -2.46
C ALA A 23 -10.31 -8.40 -2.07
N GLY A 24 -9.13 -8.95 -2.38
CA GLY A 24 -7.84 -8.33 -2.08
C GLY A 24 -7.30 -7.32 -3.10
N ALA A 25 -7.76 -7.33 -4.35
CA ALA A 25 -7.34 -6.32 -5.33
C ALA A 25 -8.35 -5.18 -5.48
N GLY A 26 -9.62 -5.41 -5.13
CA GLY A 26 -10.69 -4.43 -5.20
C GLY A 26 -12.02 -5.18 -5.23
N ALA A 27 -12.73 -5.15 -4.11
CA ALA A 27 -13.90 -5.98 -3.87
C ALA A 27 -14.90 -6.07 -5.04
N LEU A 28 -15.21 -7.32 -5.42
CA LEU A 28 -16.39 -7.84 -6.14
C LEU A 28 -16.23 -8.15 -7.64
N ALA A 29 -15.99 -9.43 -7.93
CA ALA A 29 -16.57 -10.12 -9.08
C ALA A 29 -17.72 -11.02 -8.58
N VAL A 30 -18.94 -10.82 -9.08
CA VAL A 30 -20.03 -11.80 -8.95
C VAL A 30 -20.23 -12.47 -10.30
N GLY A 31 -20.45 -13.78 -10.22
CA GLY A 31 -20.46 -14.75 -11.30
C GLY A 31 -21.41 -14.48 -12.46
N SER A 32 -21.01 -15.12 -13.55
CA SER A 32 -21.56 -15.22 -14.90
C SER A 32 -23.06 -15.55 -15.01
N THR A 33 -23.68 -15.04 -16.09
CA THR A 33 -24.44 -15.90 -17.03
C THR A 33 -24.33 -15.34 -18.44
N ALA A 34 -24.07 -16.23 -19.39
CA ALA A 34 -24.08 -15.95 -20.82
C ALA A 34 -25.49 -15.59 -21.30
N CYS A 35 -25.61 -14.66 -22.24
CA CYS A 35 -26.82 -14.51 -23.04
C CYS A 35 -26.46 -14.33 -24.52
N THR A 36 -26.75 -15.36 -25.28
CA THR A 36 -27.06 -15.29 -26.71
C THR A 36 -28.27 -14.38 -26.94
N ALA A 37 -28.27 -13.69 -28.08
CA ALA A 37 -29.34 -12.79 -28.50
C ALA A 37 -30.62 -13.54 -28.88
N ALA A 38 -31.79 -13.04 -28.45
CA ALA A 38 -32.99 -12.85 -29.29
C ALA A 38 -34.16 -12.17 -28.55
N ALA A 39 -34.74 -11.16 -29.21
CA ALA A 39 -36.12 -10.63 -29.23
C ALA A 39 -36.86 -10.21 -27.94
N ALA A 40 -37.42 -8.99 -27.99
CA ALA A 40 -38.23 -8.33 -26.96
C ALA A 40 -39.72 -8.75 -26.96
N PRO A 41 -40.40 -8.59 -25.80
CA PRO A 41 -41.69 -7.91 -25.78
C PRO A 41 -41.85 -6.86 -24.64
N SER A 42 -42.91 -6.06 -24.77
CA SER A 42 -43.31 -4.79 -24.12
C SER A 42 -43.41 -4.76 -22.57
N PRO A 43 -43.46 -3.56 -21.94
CA PRO A 43 -43.18 -3.38 -20.52
C PRO A 43 -44.41 -3.59 -19.62
N THR A 44 -44.21 -4.30 -18.51
CA THR A 44 -45.06 -4.28 -17.31
C THR A 44 -44.32 -3.57 -16.18
N PRO A 45 -45.03 -2.88 -15.26
CA PRO A 45 -44.42 -2.06 -14.22
C PRO A 45 -43.70 -2.93 -13.19
N SER A 46 -42.40 -2.73 -13.03
CA SER A 46 -41.53 -3.47 -12.12
C SER A 46 -41.71 -3.01 -10.67
N VAL A 47 -42.06 -3.97 -9.81
CA VAL A 47 -41.90 -3.93 -8.34
C VAL A 47 -40.43 -3.62 -8.00
N PRO A 48 -40.13 -2.87 -6.91
CA PRO A 48 -38.75 -2.53 -6.58
C PRO A 48 -37.93 -3.80 -6.36
N SER A 49 -36.89 -3.98 -7.17
CA SER A 49 -35.90 -5.03 -7.00
C SER A 49 -35.20 -4.90 -5.65
N ALA A 50 -34.91 -6.04 -5.04
CA ALA A 50 -34.09 -6.18 -3.83
C ALA A 50 -32.77 -5.38 -3.92
N PRO A 51 -32.17 -4.99 -2.78
CA PRO A 51 -31.01 -4.10 -2.79
C PRO A 51 -29.88 -4.72 -3.63
N SER A 52 -29.43 -3.97 -4.63
CA SER A 52 -28.20 -4.26 -5.36
C SER A 52 -27.05 -4.47 -4.37
N ALA A 53 -26.16 -5.43 -4.65
CA ALA A 53 -24.91 -5.59 -3.95
C ALA A 53 -24.24 -4.23 -3.70
N SER A 54 -23.85 -3.96 -2.45
CA SER A 54 -23.33 -2.67 -2.01
C SER A 54 -22.10 -2.28 -2.85
N ASP A 55 -22.14 -1.09 -3.46
CA ASP A 55 -20.99 -0.44 -4.07
C ASP A 55 -19.80 -0.48 -3.07
N PRO A 56 -18.63 -1.04 -3.42
CA PRO A 56 -17.49 -1.16 -2.51
C PRO A 56 -16.81 0.18 -2.23
N ALA A 57 -17.12 1.23 -3.02
CA ALA A 57 -16.61 2.57 -2.83
C ALA A 57 -17.72 3.63 -2.98
N PRO A 58 -18.77 3.63 -2.15
CA PRO A 58 -19.95 4.46 -2.34
C PRO A 58 -19.65 5.94 -2.50
N GLY A 59 -19.94 6.47 -3.69
CA GLY A 59 -19.73 7.88 -4.05
C GLY A 59 -18.27 8.29 -4.17
N ALA A 60 -17.36 7.34 -4.36
CA ALA A 60 -16.06 7.62 -4.95
C ALA A 60 -16.19 7.84 -6.46
N MET A 61 -15.22 8.57 -7.02
CA MET A 61 -15.13 8.71 -8.47
C MET A 61 -14.82 7.35 -9.13
N LYS A 62 -15.44 7.10 -10.28
CA LYS A 62 -15.29 5.87 -11.05
C LYS A 62 -14.53 6.15 -12.36
N LEU A 63 -13.21 5.92 -12.32
CA LEU A 63 -12.29 5.97 -13.46
C LEU A 63 -12.29 4.65 -14.26
N PHE A 64 -12.45 3.52 -13.55
CA PHE A 64 -12.48 2.18 -14.13
C PHE A 64 -13.66 1.36 -13.59
N THR A 65 -14.11 0.37 -14.35
CA THR A 65 -15.17 -0.55 -13.91
C THR A 65 -14.69 -1.53 -12.86
N ASP A 66 -13.45 -1.99 -12.98
CA ASP A 66 -12.79 -2.83 -11.98
C ASP A 66 -12.40 -1.99 -10.75
N PRO A 67 -12.78 -2.40 -9.53
CA PRO A 67 -12.53 -1.61 -8.32
C PRO A 67 -11.05 -1.46 -7.96
N GLY A 68 -10.20 -2.43 -8.32
CA GLY A 68 -8.77 -2.38 -8.02
C GLY A 68 -8.05 -1.37 -8.89
N PHE A 69 -8.25 -1.47 -10.21
CA PHE A 69 -7.76 -0.45 -11.15
C PHE A 69 -8.33 0.93 -10.80
N ASN A 70 -9.60 1.00 -10.38
CA ASN A 70 -10.20 2.25 -9.93
C ASN A 70 -9.47 2.83 -8.71
N PHE A 71 -9.21 2.03 -7.68
CA PHE A 71 -8.48 2.46 -6.49
C PHE A 71 -7.06 2.96 -6.84
N ALA A 72 -6.32 2.22 -7.67
CA ALA A 72 -5.00 2.62 -8.14
C ALA A 72 -5.04 3.95 -8.93
N GLY A 73 -6.01 4.10 -9.84
CA GLY A 73 -6.24 5.34 -10.56
C GLY A 73 -6.60 6.52 -9.66
N LEU A 74 -7.38 6.29 -8.59
CA LEU A 74 -7.71 7.32 -7.61
C LEU A 74 -6.50 7.75 -6.79
N LEU A 75 -5.61 6.83 -6.40
CA LEU A 75 -4.32 7.18 -5.75
C LEU A 75 -3.51 8.12 -6.65
N ALA A 76 -3.37 7.78 -7.93
CA ALA A 76 -2.70 8.64 -8.90
C ALA A 76 -3.42 9.97 -9.06
N LEU A 77 -4.75 10.01 -9.08
CA LEU A 77 -5.52 11.24 -9.23
C LEU A 77 -5.35 12.18 -8.01
N GLY A 78 -5.52 11.67 -6.79
CA GLY A 78 -5.41 12.49 -5.57
C GLY A 78 -3.99 12.99 -5.31
N ALA A 79 -2.96 12.24 -5.74
CA ALA A 79 -1.57 12.67 -5.69
C ALA A 79 -1.31 14.03 -6.41
N ALA A 80 -2.22 14.48 -7.28
CA ALA A 80 -2.14 15.79 -7.93
C ALA A 80 -2.18 16.93 -6.92
N GLY A 81 -2.93 16.78 -5.83
CA GLY A 81 -2.97 17.75 -4.73
C GLY A 81 -1.60 17.97 -4.08
N MET A 82 -0.69 16.99 -4.19
CA MET A 82 0.66 17.03 -3.62
C MET A 82 1.76 17.19 -4.68
N ARG A 83 1.37 17.56 -5.92
CA ARG A 83 2.25 17.70 -7.10
C ARG A 83 2.95 16.41 -7.52
N ALA A 84 2.48 15.26 -7.03
CA ALA A 84 3.00 13.94 -7.36
C ALA A 84 2.33 13.33 -8.60
N SER A 85 1.29 13.95 -9.13
CA SER A 85 0.73 13.68 -10.46
C SER A 85 0.13 14.97 -11.06
N GLU A 86 -0.50 14.87 -12.23
CA GLU A 86 -1.36 15.91 -12.78
C GLU A 86 -2.72 15.31 -13.17
N VAL A 87 -3.82 16.02 -12.86
CA VAL A 87 -5.18 15.57 -13.19
C VAL A 87 -5.32 15.25 -14.68
N GLY A 88 -4.84 16.14 -15.54
CA GLY A 88 -4.93 15.95 -16.99
C GLY A 88 -4.14 14.76 -17.51
N GLU A 89 -2.99 14.45 -16.91
CA GLU A 89 -2.16 13.30 -17.30
C GLU A 89 -2.82 11.99 -16.88
N VAL A 90 -3.33 11.93 -15.65
CA VAL A 90 -4.04 10.75 -15.13
C VAL A 90 -5.30 10.48 -15.95
N LEU A 91 -6.13 11.50 -16.21
CA LEU A 91 -7.35 11.31 -17.02
C LEU A 91 -7.02 10.94 -18.47
N THR A 92 -5.91 11.44 -19.03
CA THR A 92 -5.45 11.00 -20.36
C THR A 92 -5.03 9.53 -20.35
N ALA A 93 -4.29 9.09 -19.33
CA ALA A 93 -3.93 7.68 -19.15
C ALA A 93 -5.18 6.79 -19.02
N VAL A 94 -6.13 7.20 -18.17
CA VAL A 94 -7.42 6.49 -17.98
C VAL A 94 -8.17 6.35 -19.30
N ASN A 95 -8.27 7.43 -20.09
CA ASN A 95 -8.94 7.39 -21.40
C ASN A 95 -8.22 6.45 -22.38
N THR A 96 -6.88 6.46 -22.41
CA THR A 96 -6.09 5.53 -23.23
C THR A 96 -6.36 4.07 -22.85
N ILE A 97 -6.34 3.76 -21.54
CA ILE A 97 -6.59 2.40 -21.03
C ILE A 97 -8.02 1.95 -21.36
N ASN A 98 -9.03 2.80 -21.10
CA ASN A 98 -10.42 2.47 -21.41
C ASN A 98 -10.67 2.27 -22.91
N ALA A 99 -9.99 3.02 -23.78
CA ALA A 99 -10.09 2.86 -25.23
C ALA A 99 -9.37 1.59 -25.74
N ALA A 100 -8.27 1.20 -25.11
CA ALA A 100 -7.51 0.00 -25.46
C ALA A 100 -8.11 -1.30 -24.88
N GLY A 101 -8.93 -1.18 -23.84
CA GLY A 101 -9.42 -2.30 -23.03
C GLY A 101 -8.60 -2.43 -21.75
N LEU A 102 -9.28 -2.45 -20.60
CA LEU A 102 -8.64 -2.51 -19.29
C LEU A 102 -8.03 -3.90 -19.05
N SER A 103 -6.72 -3.93 -18.82
CA SER A 103 -5.96 -5.10 -18.36
C SER A 103 -4.69 -4.65 -17.63
N GLU A 104 -4.03 -5.59 -16.95
CA GLU A 104 -2.73 -5.37 -16.31
C GLU A 104 -1.68 -4.91 -17.33
N GLN A 105 -1.71 -5.47 -18.54
CA GLN A 105 -0.83 -5.07 -19.66
C GLN A 105 -1.08 -3.62 -20.06
N THR A 106 -2.31 -3.25 -20.42
CA THR A 106 -2.61 -1.91 -20.93
C THR A 106 -2.40 -0.84 -19.86
N TYR A 107 -2.69 -1.16 -18.59
CA TYR A 107 -2.43 -0.28 -17.45
C TYR A 107 -0.93 -0.06 -17.25
N THR A 108 -0.15 -1.15 -17.18
CA THR A 108 1.31 -1.11 -16.99
C THR A 108 1.99 -0.35 -18.10
N ASP A 109 1.70 -0.67 -19.36
CA ASP A 109 2.32 -0.03 -20.52
C ASP A 109 2.00 1.47 -20.59
N THR A 110 0.75 1.83 -20.32
CA THR A 110 0.32 3.24 -20.36
C THR A 110 1.06 4.05 -19.31
N PHE A 111 1.08 3.61 -18.05
CA PHE A 111 1.73 4.36 -16.98
C PHE A 111 3.26 4.30 -17.05
N ARG A 112 3.86 3.19 -17.52
CA ARG A 112 5.30 3.10 -17.83
C ARG A 112 5.69 4.12 -18.89
N SER A 113 4.92 4.23 -19.98
CA SER A 113 5.14 5.22 -21.05
C SER A 113 5.08 6.66 -20.54
N TRP A 114 4.15 6.96 -19.62
CA TRP A 114 4.11 8.27 -18.95
C TRP A 114 5.34 8.53 -18.08
N GLY A 115 5.79 7.53 -17.33
CA GLY A 115 7.05 7.56 -16.58
C GLY A 115 8.23 7.89 -17.48
N ASP A 116 8.40 7.17 -18.58
CA ASP A 116 9.48 7.34 -19.55
C ASP A 116 9.47 8.75 -20.17
N ARG A 117 8.29 9.23 -20.58
CA ARG A 117 8.10 10.57 -21.13
C ARG A 117 8.52 11.67 -20.15
N LEU A 118 8.22 11.50 -18.86
CA LEU A 118 8.56 12.48 -17.83
C LEU A 118 10.03 12.40 -17.41
N ALA A 119 10.60 11.21 -17.40
CA ALA A 119 12.01 10.95 -17.09
C ALA A 119 12.95 11.45 -18.21
N ALA A 120 12.48 11.47 -19.46
CA ALA A 120 13.20 12.07 -20.57
C ALA A 120 13.50 13.56 -20.30
N PRO A 121 14.70 14.06 -20.67
CA PRO A 121 15.01 15.48 -20.59
C PRO A 121 13.93 16.28 -21.35
N PRO A 122 13.29 17.29 -20.75
CA PRO A 122 12.36 18.11 -21.50
C PRO A 122 13.14 18.90 -22.56
N ALA A 123 12.43 19.36 -23.59
CA ALA A 123 13.02 20.18 -24.65
C ALA A 123 13.87 21.31 -24.04
N ALA A 124 15.07 21.52 -24.58
CA ALA A 124 15.98 22.57 -24.12
C ALA A 124 15.24 23.92 -24.08
N GLY A 125 15.58 24.77 -23.12
CA GLY A 125 15.04 26.12 -23.08
C GLY A 125 15.30 26.81 -24.42
N ARG A 126 14.41 27.74 -24.82
CA ARG A 126 14.44 28.44 -26.13
C ARG A 126 15.79 29.10 -26.49
N ASN A 127 16.72 29.19 -25.53
CA ASN A 127 18.04 29.83 -25.66
C ASN A 127 19.23 28.88 -25.40
N GLY A 128 19.08 27.56 -25.52
CA GLY A 128 20.17 26.60 -25.30
C GLY A 128 20.57 26.40 -23.83
N GLY A 129 19.84 27.01 -22.88
CA GLY A 129 19.95 26.71 -21.47
C GLY A 129 19.35 25.35 -21.12
N GLY A 130 19.98 24.61 -20.22
CA GLY A 130 19.44 23.38 -19.66
C GLY A 130 18.08 23.59 -18.99
N THR A 131 17.34 22.50 -18.76
CA THR A 131 16.04 22.54 -18.09
C THR A 131 16.14 23.18 -16.69
N PRO A 132 15.25 24.12 -16.33
CA PRO A 132 15.19 24.64 -14.96
C PRO A 132 15.03 23.52 -13.92
N SER A 133 15.82 23.59 -12.84
CA SER A 133 15.82 22.57 -11.79
C SER A 133 14.44 22.33 -11.17
N GLN A 134 13.60 23.38 -11.05
CA GLN A 134 12.24 23.24 -10.52
C GLN A 134 11.33 22.41 -11.43
N THR A 135 11.44 22.60 -12.75
CA THR A 135 10.69 21.78 -13.73
C THR A 135 11.13 20.33 -13.64
N ARG A 136 12.45 20.09 -13.59
CA ARG A 136 13.00 18.74 -13.49
C ARG A 136 12.58 18.04 -12.19
N ARG A 137 12.58 18.75 -11.06
CA ARG A 137 12.18 18.22 -9.74
C ARG A 137 10.79 17.59 -9.76
N PHE A 138 9.76 18.36 -10.04
CA PHE A 138 8.38 17.85 -10.00
C PHE A 138 8.04 16.95 -11.18
N ARG A 139 8.73 17.07 -12.33
CA ARG A 139 8.64 16.03 -13.38
C ARG A 139 9.16 14.67 -12.89
N SER A 140 10.25 14.65 -12.14
CA SER A 140 10.79 13.41 -11.57
C SER A 140 9.91 12.81 -10.48
N LEU A 141 9.23 13.63 -9.67
CA LEU A 141 8.24 13.13 -8.71
C LEU A 141 7.06 12.43 -9.43
N ARG A 142 6.52 13.09 -10.47
CA ARG A 142 5.43 12.51 -11.28
C ARG A 142 5.85 11.28 -12.06
N ALA A 143 7.08 11.24 -12.58
CA ALA A 143 7.63 10.03 -13.19
C ALA A 143 7.67 8.87 -12.19
N ALA A 144 8.10 9.11 -10.95
CA ALA A 144 8.06 8.10 -9.90
C ALA A 144 6.62 7.59 -9.66
N GLN A 145 5.62 8.48 -9.62
CA GLN A 145 4.21 8.11 -9.44
C GLN A 145 3.72 7.18 -10.53
N TYR A 146 4.02 7.48 -11.80
CA TYR A 146 3.53 6.67 -12.91
C TYR A 146 4.30 5.35 -13.04
N TYR A 147 5.60 5.30 -12.72
CA TYR A 147 6.28 4.02 -12.57
C TYR A 147 5.71 3.20 -11.41
N ALA A 148 5.29 3.80 -10.30
CA ALA A 148 4.64 3.08 -9.20
C ALA A 148 3.29 2.47 -9.61
N GLN A 149 2.51 3.18 -10.44
CA GLN A 149 1.28 2.66 -11.03
C GLN A 149 1.54 1.44 -11.94
N ALA A 150 2.60 1.50 -12.75
CA ALA A 150 3.00 0.36 -13.57
C ALA A 150 3.53 -0.81 -12.72
N LEU A 151 4.35 -0.51 -11.70
CA LEU A 151 4.96 -1.50 -10.82
C LEU A 151 3.93 -2.39 -10.10
N PHE A 152 2.76 -1.84 -9.76
CA PHE A 152 1.73 -2.62 -9.08
C PHE A 152 1.19 -3.77 -9.93
N TYR A 153 0.98 -3.52 -11.24
CA TYR A 153 0.33 -4.46 -12.16
C TYR A 153 1.29 -5.27 -13.04
N VAL A 154 2.59 -4.98 -13.00
CA VAL A 154 3.60 -5.63 -13.88
C VAL A 154 3.60 -7.16 -13.82
N LEU A 155 3.29 -7.77 -12.67
CA LEU A 155 3.24 -9.23 -12.51
C LEU A 155 2.09 -9.90 -13.27
N GLY A 156 1.08 -9.14 -13.68
CA GLY A 156 -0.07 -9.61 -14.47
C GLY A 156 0.13 -9.42 -15.98
N THR A 157 1.28 -8.88 -16.39
CA THR A 157 1.63 -8.66 -17.81
C THR A 157 2.25 -9.91 -18.43
N ASP A 158 2.55 -9.84 -19.73
CA ASP A 158 3.34 -10.86 -20.44
C ASP A 158 4.83 -10.81 -20.06
N GLU A 159 5.28 -9.76 -19.36
CA GLU A 159 6.66 -9.54 -18.92
C GLU A 159 6.75 -9.39 -17.38
N PRO A 160 6.30 -10.37 -16.56
CA PRO A 160 6.32 -10.25 -15.10
C PRO A 160 7.74 -10.13 -14.52
N GLY A 161 8.76 -10.55 -15.28
CA GLY A 161 10.17 -10.40 -14.92
C GLY A 161 10.69 -8.95 -14.93
N ASP A 162 9.95 -8.01 -15.53
CA ASP A 162 10.34 -6.60 -15.62
C ASP A 162 10.15 -5.83 -14.31
N GLU A 163 9.58 -6.44 -13.27
CA GLU A 163 9.27 -5.79 -12.00
C GLU A 163 10.45 -5.01 -11.41
N GLU A 164 11.63 -5.63 -11.32
CA GLU A 164 12.83 -4.96 -10.81
C GLU A 164 13.21 -3.76 -11.68
N ALA A 165 13.11 -3.88 -13.01
CA ALA A 165 13.46 -2.82 -13.95
C ALA A 165 12.49 -1.62 -13.83
N VAL A 166 11.19 -1.89 -13.68
CA VAL A 166 10.16 -0.86 -13.44
C VAL A 166 10.40 -0.18 -12.10
N TYR A 167 10.66 -0.95 -11.03
CA TYR A 167 11.00 -0.40 -9.71
C TYR A 167 12.23 0.51 -9.78
N ARG A 168 13.33 0.07 -10.42
CA ARG A 168 14.56 0.86 -10.56
C ARG A 168 14.33 2.17 -11.32
N SER A 169 13.44 2.17 -12.31
CA SER A 169 13.06 3.37 -13.06
C SER A 169 12.32 4.38 -12.18
N GLY A 170 11.34 3.92 -11.41
CA GLY A 170 10.64 4.72 -10.39
C GLY A 170 11.57 5.25 -9.31
N ARG A 171 12.44 4.40 -8.78
CA ARG A 171 13.45 4.74 -7.77
C ARG A 171 14.42 5.82 -8.26
N LYS A 172 14.93 5.71 -9.49
CA LYS A 172 15.79 6.72 -10.11
C LYS A 172 15.10 8.09 -10.21
N ALA A 173 13.80 8.09 -10.51
CA ALA A 173 13.00 9.30 -10.58
C ALA A 173 12.81 9.92 -9.18
N TRP A 174 12.49 9.11 -8.17
CA TRP A 174 12.43 9.54 -6.76
C TRP A 174 13.76 10.13 -6.26
N ASP A 175 14.88 9.45 -6.48
CA ASP A 175 16.20 9.94 -6.05
C ASP A 175 16.55 11.26 -6.76
N THR A 176 16.11 11.42 -8.01
CA THR A 176 16.27 12.68 -8.74
C THR A 176 15.41 13.80 -8.16
N PHE A 177 14.17 13.51 -7.78
CA PHE A 177 13.33 14.45 -7.06
C PHE A 177 13.97 14.88 -5.75
N ALA A 178 14.40 13.91 -4.92
CA ALA A 178 14.99 14.14 -3.61
C ALA A 178 16.26 15.00 -3.67
N ARG A 179 17.16 14.74 -4.64
CA ARG A 179 18.35 15.58 -4.87
C ARG A 179 18.01 17.00 -5.30
N LEU A 180 16.92 17.20 -6.02
CA LEU A 180 16.51 18.51 -6.55
C LEU A 180 15.61 19.30 -5.60
N CYS A 181 15.19 18.72 -4.47
CA CYS A 181 14.56 19.46 -3.39
C CYS A 181 15.45 20.60 -2.90
N THR A 182 14.84 21.58 -2.22
CA THR A 182 15.55 22.73 -1.66
C THR A 182 15.18 22.86 -0.19
N PRO A 183 16.11 22.55 0.73
CA PRO A 183 17.42 21.92 0.49
C PRO A 183 17.28 20.50 -0.09
N SER A 184 18.34 20.00 -0.72
CA SER A 184 18.39 18.60 -1.17
C SER A 184 18.18 17.67 0.01
N ALA A 185 17.39 16.61 -0.18
CA ALA A 185 17.24 15.60 0.86
C ALA A 185 18.60 14.93 1.13
N VAL A 186 18.90 14.66 2.41
CA VAL A 186 20.06 13.87 2.80
C VAL A 186 19.73 12.41 2.56
N THR A 187 20.48 11.76 1.68
CA THR A 187 20.39 10.31 1.42
C THR A 187 21.48 9.59 2.21
N ASP A 188 21.10 8.58 2.99
CA ASP A 188 22.03 7.76 3.77
C ASP A 188 21.50 6.32 3.85
N SER A 189 22.17 5.46 4.62
CA SER A 189 21.67 4.15 4.99
C SER A 189 22.07 3.77 6.42
N VAL A 190 21.20 3.06 7.12
CA VAL A 190 21.48 2.57 8.48
C VAL A 190 21.67 1.05 8.50
N PRO A 191 22.56 0.50 9.34
CA PRO A 191 22.74 -0.93 9.44
C PRO A 191 21.51 -1.61 10.09
N TRP A 192 21.06 -2.71 9.50
CA TRP A 192 20.04 -3.61 10.07
C TRP A 192 20.49 -5.06 9.87
N GLY A 193 21.07 -5.65 10.92
CA GLY A 193 21.72 -6.96 10.82
C GLY A 193 22.87 -6.92 9.81
N LYS A 194 22.78 -7.74 8.75
CA LYS A 194 23.74 -7.77 7.63
C LYS A 194 23.32 -6.90 6.44
N THR A 195 22.14 -6.31 6.49
CA THR A 195 21.54 -5.48 5.44
C THR A 195 21.64 -4.01 5.84
N ARG A 196 21.37 -3.11 4.88
CA ARG A 196 21.30 -1.67 5.12
C ARG A 196 19.95 -1.13 4.67
N LEU A 197 19.34 -0.29 5.50
CA LEU A 197 18.08 0.38 5.18
C LEU A 197 18.41 1.72 4.53
N PRO A 198 18.07 1.97 3.25
CA PRO A 198 18.23 3.29 2.66
C PRO A 198 17.23 4.27 3.28
N LEU A 199 17.66 5.53 3.45
CA LEU A 199 16.81 6.59 3.98
C LEU A 199 16.98 7.91 3.21
N TRP A 200 15.94 8.73 3.26
CA TRP A 200 15.89 10.09 2.75
C TRP A 200 15.35 11.00 3.83
N PHE A 201 16.16 11.98 4.22
CA PHE A 201 15.82 12.97 5.22
C PHE A 201 15.60 14.33 4.56
N PHE A 202 14.35 14.78 4.62
CA PHE A 202 13.90 16.08 4.14
C PHE A 202 13.83 17.04 5.32
N ARG A 203 14.23 18.29 5.09
CA ARG A 203 14.19 19.35 6.09
C ARG A 203 13.74 20.67 5.45
N PRO A 204 13.16 21.60 6.22
CA PRO A 204 12.87 22.94 5.73
C PRO A 204 14.14 23.68 5.35
N ASP A 205 14.00 24.67 4.47
CA ASP A 205 15.09 25.61 4.18
C ASP A 205 15.33 26.55 5.37
N GLY A 206 16.54 27.11 5.44
CA GLY A 206 16.98 27.98 6.53
C GLY A 206 17.94 27.32 7.52
N PRO A 207 18.15 27.96 8.69
CA PRO A 207 19.18 27.55 9.64
C PRO A 207 18.93 26.15 10.20
N ALA A 208 20.03 25.47 10.54
CA ALA A 208 20.01 24.20 11.24
C ALA A 208 19.52 24.43 12.68
N GLU A 209 18.21 24.31 12.86
CA GLU A 209 17.53 24.36 14.14
C GLU A 209 17.08 22.94 14.51
N ARG A 210 16.97 22.66 15.80
CA ARG A 210 16.33 21.42 16.26
C ARG A 210 14.85 21.47 15.94
N ARG A 211 14.39 20.55 15.08
CA ARG A 211 13.00 20.52 14.62
C ARG A 211 12.32 19.21 15.04
N PRO A 212 10.99 19.24 15.26
CA PRO A 212 10.19 18.03 15.27
C PRO A 212 10.47 17.22 14.02
N THR A 213 10.47 15.89 14.15
CA THR A 213 10.79 15.00 13.03
C THR A 213 9.74 13.91 12.92
N VAL A 214 9.22 13.69 11.71
CA VAL A 214 8.26 12.62 11.43
C VAL A 214 8.95 11.53 10.62
N ILE A 215 8.96 10.30 11.15
CA ILE A 215 9.34 9.10 10.41
C ILE A 215 8.08 8.58 9.69
N LEU A 216 8.18 8.37 8.38
CA LEU A 216 7.07 7.90 7.55
C LEU A 216 7.32 6.46 7.11
N THR A 217 6.52 5.55 7.65
CA THR A 217 6.54 4.11 7.32
C THR A 217 5.50 3.80 6.26
N ASN A 218 5.93 3.21 5.16
CA ASN A 218 5.03 2.80 4.10
C ASN A 218 4.28 1.48 4.42
N GLY A 219 3.35 1.09 3.56
CA GLY A 219 2.58 -0.15 3.63
C GLY A 219 3.19 -1.32 2.84
N SER A 220 2.33 -2.22 2.37
CA SER A 220 2.70 -3.45 1.65
C SER A 220 3.26 -3.20 0.25
N ASP A 221 2.65 -2.28 -0.49
CA ASP A 221 2.86 -2.05 -1.93
C ASP A 221 3.21 -0.59 -2.27
N GLY A 222 3.14 0.31 -1.28
CA GLY A 222 3.47 1.71 -1.46
C GLY A 222 4.95 1.96 -1.77
N GLN A 223 5.23 3.06 -2.46
CA GLN A 223 6.55 3.54 -2.87
C GLN A 223 6.94 4.82 -2.12
N ASN A 224 8.21 5.22 -2.15
CA ASN A 224 8.69 6.38 -1.37
C ASN A 224 7.93 7.68 -1.67
N LEU A 225 7.41 7.83 -2.89
CA LEU A 225 6.57 8.96 -3.27
C LEU A 225 5.25 9.04 -2.51
N ASP A 226 4.69 7.92 -2.05
CA ASP A 226 3.46 7.93 -1.26
C ASP A 226 3.71 8.61 0.08
N MET A 227 4.92 8.47 0.63
CA MET A 227 5.32 9.20 1.82
C MET A 227 5.47 10.70 1.54
N TRP A 228 5.77 11.11 0.30
CA TRP A 228 5.64 12.52 -0.08
C TRP A 228 4.19 13.00 -0.02
N THR A 229 3.28 12.24 -0.64
CA THR A 229 1.85 12.54 -0.72
C THR A 229 1.17 12.54 0.65
N TYR A 230 1.53 11.62 1.55
CA TYR A 230 0.88 11.42 2.85
C TYR A 230 1.72 11.88 4.05
N GLY A 231 2.75 12.70 3.85
CA GLY A 231 3.27 13.46 4.98
C GLY A 231 4.58 14.22 4.84
N VAL A 232 5.50 13.90 3.92
CA VAL A 232 6.76 14.68 3.81
C VAL A 232 6.43 16.14 3.50
N SER A 233 5.57 16.42 2.51
CA SER A 233 5.20 17.80 2.18
C SER A 233 4.56 18.50 3.38
N ALA A 234 3.63 17.84 4.07
CA ALA A 234 2.92 18.39 5.23
C ALA A 234 3.84 18.68 6.43
N ALA A 235 4.88 17.86 6.63
CA ALA A 235 5.93 18.10 7.62
C ALA A 235 6.77 19.34 7.26
N ILE A 236 7.22 19.42 5.99
CA ILE A 236 8.05 20.54 5.53
C ILE A 236 7.28 21.87 5.61
N ASP A 237 6.00 21.88 5.21
CA ASP A 237 5.16 23.09 5.27
C ASP A 237 4.94 23.60 6.71
N ARG A 238 5.08 22.71 7.71
CA ARG A 238 5.02 23.05 9.15
C ARG A 238 6.38 23.37 9.77
N GLY A 239 7.44 23.40 8.97
CA GLY A 239 8.80 23.65 9.44
C GLY A 239 9.43 22.47 10.20
N TRP A 240 8.96 21.24 9.96
CA TRP A 240 9.46 20.01 10.58
C TRP A 240 10.33 19.21 9.62
N ASN A 241 11.14 18.30 10.16
CA ASN A 241 11.85 17.32 9.35
C ASN A 241 10.96 16.11 9.02
N ALA A 242 11.28 15.43 7.93
CA ALA A 242 10.63 14.19 7.53
C ALA A 242 11.67 13.15 7.12
N LEU A 243 11.50 11.90 7.56
CA LEU A 243 12.36 10.79 7.17
C LEU A 243 11.54 9.67 6.53
N VAL A 244 11.93 9.30 5.31
CA VAL A 244 11.42 8.14 4.58
C VAL A 244 12.53 7.09 4.52
N TYR A 245 12.18 5.81 4.58
CA TYR A 245 13.14 4.70 4.46
C TYR A 245 12.50 3.49 3.76
N ASP A 246 13.33 2.59 3.22
CA ASP A 246 12.86 1.27 2.78
C ASP A 246 13.17 0.23 3.87
N GLY A 247 12.14 -0.52 4.29
CA GLY A 247 12.28 -1.68 5.18
C GLY A 247 12.23 -3.02 4.43
N PRO A 248 12.47 -4.15 5.11
CA PRO A 248 12.26 -5.49 4.57
C PRO A 248 10.83 -5.65 4.04
N GLY A 249 10.65 -6.22 2.85
CA GLY A 249 9.35 -6.31 2.19
C GLY A 249 8.92 -5.03 1.48
N GLN A 250 9.77 -4.00 1.43
CA GLN A 250 9.46 -2.71 0.80
C GLN A 250 10.60 -2.24 -0.11
N GLY A 251 10.24 -1.49 -1.15
CA GLY A 251 11.17 -0.74 -2.00
C GLY A 251 12.42 -1.53 -2.40
N GLN A 252 13.59 -0.95 -2.13
CA GLN A 252 14.88 -1.53 -2.52
C GLN A 252 15.11 -2.92 -1.95
N LEU A 253 14.72 -3.12 -0.68
CA LEU A 253 14.97 -4.37 0.01
C LEU A 253 14.14 -5.50 -0.61
N LEU A 254 12.90 -5.24 -1.02
CA LEU A 254 12.08 -6.24 -1.70
C LEU A 254 12.50 -6.42 -3.15
N PHE A 255 12.42 -5.36 -3.96
CA PHE A 255 12.45 -5.51 -5.41
C PHE A 255 13.85 -5.74 -5.98
N VAL A 256 14.90 -5.38 -5.24
CA VAL A 256 16.30 -5.54 -5.69
C VAL A 256 17.05 -6.56 -4.84
N GLU A 257 16.92 -6.48 -3.52
CA GLU A 257 17.67 -7.37 -2.61
C GLU A 257 16.89 -8.65 -2.27
N GLU A 258 15.63 -8.76 -2.70
CA GLU A 258 14.74 -9.90 -2.47
C GLU A 258 14.66 -10.29 -0.99
N ILE A 259 14.50 -9.28 -0.13
CA ILE A 259 14.34 -9.38 1.31
C ILE A 259 12.86 -9.13 1.63
N PRO A 260 12.07 -10.17 1.94
CA PRO A 260 10.66 -10.05 2.30
C PRO A 260 10.44 -9.43 3.70
N PHE A 261 9.17 -9.22 4.05
CA PHE A 261 8.76 -8.67 5.35
C PHE A 261 9.33 -9.45 6.54
N THR A 262 9.59 -8.71 7.62
CA THR A 262 9.94 -9.27 8.93
C THR A 262 8.81 -9.07 9.93
N THR A 263 8.57 -10.07 10.78
CA THR A 263 7.60 -9.99 11.89
C THR A 263 8.11 -9.17 13.09
N ARG A 264 9.37 -8.70 13.02
CA ARG A 264 10.08 -7.97 14.09
C ARG A 264 10.33 -6.53 13.67
N TRP A 265 9.29 -5.81 13.25
CA TRP A 265 9.42 -4.44 12.70
C TRP A 265 10.03 -3.42 13.69
N GLU A 266 9.94 -3.65 14.99
CA GLU A 266 10.64 -2.87 16.01
C GLU A 266 12.17 -2.84 15.81
N THR A 267 12.74 -3.87 15.18
CA THR A 267 14.17 -3.92 14.86
C THR A 267 14.53 -3.02 13.67
N VAL A 268 13.56 -2.67 12.83
CA VAL A 268 13.72 -1.84 11.63
C VAL A 268 13.72 -0.35 11.99
N VAL A 269 12.81 0.08 12.86
CA VAL A 269 12.67 1.49 13.26
C VAL A 269 13.78 1.94 14.23
N ARG A 270 14.24 1.05 15.12
CA ARG A 270 15.27 1.37 16.11
C ARG A 270 16.55 2.02 15.52
N PRO A 271 17.21 1.45 14.48
CA PRO A 271 18.41 2.07 13.90
C PRO A 271 18.12 3.40 13.18
N VAL A 272 16.89 3.62 12.71
CA VAL A 272 16.45 4.90 12.13
C VAL A 272 16.36 5.97 13.23
N VAL A 273 15.75 5.64 14.38
CA VAL A 273 15.72 6.53 15.55
C VAL A 273 17.14 6.82 16.06
N ASP A 274 18.01 5.81 16.13
CA ASP A 274 19.40 6.00 16.52
C ASP A 274 20.14 6.96 15.58
N TRP A 275 19.85 6.92 14.28
CA TRP A 275 20.42 7.85 13.29
C TRP A 275 19.93 9.28 13.49
N LEU A 276 18.62 9.46 13.72
CA LEU A 276 18.03 10.77 13.99
C LEU A 276 18.60 11.42 15.25
N LEU A 277 18.76 10.67 16.34
CA LEU A 277 19.28 11.18 17.61
C LEU A 277 20.75 11.62 17.57
N ARG A 278 21.50 11.26 16.52
CA ARG A 278 22.87 11.75 16.30
C ARG A 278 22.93 13.09 15.56
N ARG A 279 21.79 13.60 15.09
CA ARG A 279 21.74 14.84 14.31
C ARG A 279 21.51 16.04 15.21
N GLU A 280 22.17 17.15 14.86
CA GLU A 280 22.03 18.41 15.59
C GLU A 280 20.75 19.18 15.19
N ASP A 281 20.20 18.92 14.00
CA ASP A 281 18.99 19.54 13.46
C ASP A 281 17.70 18.76 13.79
N VAL A 282 17.78 17.78 14.69
CA VAL A 282 16.63 16.99 15.17
C VAL A 282 16.40 17.28 16.65
N ASP A 283 15.15 17.57 16.99
CA ASP A 283 14.69 17.56 18.38
C ASP A 283 14.36 16.12 18.79
N GLY A 284 15.23 15.54 19.63
CA GLY A 284 15.14 14.14 20.05
C GLY A 284 13.90 13.81 20.87
N ASP A 285 13.29 14.81 21.52
CA ASP A 285 12.08 14.64 22.32
C ASP A 285 10.80 14.77 21.48
N ARG A 286 10.92 15.08 20.18
CA ARG A 286 9.81 15.37 19.27
C ARG A 286 9.88 14.55 17.98
N ILE A 287 10.17 13.25 18.13
CA ILE A 287 10.19 12.28 17.01
C ILE A 287 8.86 11.52 16.96
N ALA A 288 8.10 11.70 15.89
CA ALA A 288 6.87 10.95 15.62
C ALA A 288 7.10 9.81 14.62
N LEU A 289 6.28 8.77 14.71
CA LEU A 289 6.24 7.66 13.75
C LEU A 289 4.84 7.52 13.16
N THR A 290 4.74 7.59 11.83
CA THR A 290 3.49 7.37 11.10
C THR A 290 3.57 6.09 10.28
N GLY A 291 2.43 5.43 10.08
CA GLY A 291 2.34 4.23 9.26
C GLY A 291 1.07 4.22 8.40
N LEU A 292 1.25 4.22 7.08
CA LEU A 292 0.16 4.20 6.09
C LEU A 292 -0.14 2.77 5.60
N SER A 293 -1.42 2.45 5.39
CA SER A 293 -1.89 1.11 5.01
C SER A 293 -1.41 0.03 6.00
N MET A 294 -0.76 -1.04 5.53
CA MET A 294 -0.11 -2.03 6.40
C MET A 294 0.93 -1.40 7.35
N GLY A 295 1.46 -0.21 7.04
CA GLY A 295 2.25 0.61 7.94
C GLY A 295 1.54 0.90 9.27
N GLY A 296 0.20 0.93 9.28
CA GLY A 296 -0.62 1.04 10.47
C GLY A 296 -0.65 -0.21 11.36
N ASN A 297 0.00 -1.30 10.96
CA ASN A 297 0.44 -2.39 11.81
C ASN A 297 1.91 -2.22 12.22
N LEU A 298 2.77 -1.91 11.25
CA LEU A 298 4.23 -1.84 11.40
C LEU A 298 4.68 -0.73 12.36
N ALA A 299 4.08 0.46 12.27
CA ALA A 299 4.39 1.60 13.14
C ALA A 299 3.97 1.35 14.61
N PRO A 300 2.73 0.92 14.91
CA PRO A 300 2.35 0.49 16.26
C PRO A 300 3.20 -0.67 16.79
N ARG A 301 3.58 -1.63 15.91
CA ARG A 301 4.52 -2.70 16.28
C ARG A 301 5.82 -2.12 16.80
N ALA A 302 6.42 -1.18 16.08
CA ALA A 302 7.66 -0.55 16.50
C ALA A 302 7.48 0.29 17.79
N ALA A 303 6.43 1.10 17.87
CA ALA A 303 6.16 1.96 19.03
C ALA A 303 5.89 1.17 20.34
N ALA A 304 5.49 -0.09 20.23
CA ALA A 304 5.36 -1.00 21.38
C ALA A 304 6.71 -1.35 22.04
N PHE A 305 7.84 -1.11 21.37
CA PHE A 305 9.19 -1.45 21.86
C PHE A 305 10.19 -0.28 21.77
N GLU A 306 9.95 0.71 20.90
CA GLU A 306 10.77 1.91 20.77
C GLU A 306 10.10 3.09 21.50
N HIS A 307 10.44 3.23 22.78
CA HIS A 307 9.78 4.19 23.68
C HIS A 307 10.34 5.62 23.59
N ARG A 308 11.34 5.87 22.73
CA ARG A 308 11.86 7.22 22.46
C ARG A 308 10.97 8.00 21.48
N LEU A 309 9.96 7.36 20.89
CA LEU A 309 8.98 8.03 20.04
C LEU A 309 8.04 8.88 20.89
N ALA A 310 7.86 10.14 20.48
CA ALA A 310 6.98 11.11 21.10
C ALA A 310 5.53 10.98 20.66
N ALA A 311 5.28 10.39 19.48
CA ALA A 311 3.93 10.14 18.97
C ALA A 311 3.92 8.96 17.98
N CYS A 312 2.78 8.27 17.88
CA CYS A 312 2.52 7.22 16.89
C CYS A 312 1.21 7.48 16.15
N VAL A 313 1.17 7.24 14.83
CA VAL A 313 -0.04 7.32 14.02
C VAL A 313 -0.21 6.05 13.20
N ALA A 314 -1.38 5.41 13.30
CA ALA A 314 -1.74 4.21 12.54
C ALA A 314 -2.85 4.55 11.52
N MET A 315 -2.58 4.38 10.22
CA MET A 315 -3.41 4.93 9.14
C MET A 315 -3.71 3.91 8.03
N PRO A 316 -4.71 3.03 8.16
CA PRO A 316 -5.59 2.82 9.32
C PRO A 316 -4.92 2.03 10.45
N GLY A 317 -5.56 1.90 11.60
CA GLY A 317 -5.16 0.88 12.58
C GLY A 317 -5.29 -0.54 12.03
N CYS A 318 -4.22 -1.34 12.07
CA CYS A 318 -4.25 -2.75 11.66
C CYS A 318 -3.59 -3.63 12.73
N LEU A 319 -4.36 -4.55 13.32
CA LEU A 319 -3.86 -5.49 14.33
C LEU A 319 -3.24 -6.74 13.71
N SER A 320 -3.84 -7.25 12.64
CA SER A 320 -3.43 -8.47 11.96
C SER A 320 -3.61 -8.32 10.44
N PRO A 321 -2.51 -8.12 9.69
CA PRO A 321 -2.56 -8.06 8.23
C PRO A 321 -3.13 -9.34 7.61
N TRP A 322 -2.96 -10.49 8.28
CA TRP A 322 -3.53 -11.77 7.86
C TRP A 322 -5.05 -11.71 7.70
N LEU A 323 -5.76 -11.00 8.59
CA LEU A 323 -7.22 -10.89 8.51
C LEU A 323 -7.71 -10.04 7.32
N GLY A 324 -6.82 -9.32 6.65
CA GLY A 324 -7.14 -8.66 5.37
C GLY A 324 -7.12 -9.60 4.17
N PHE A 325 -6.72 -10.87 4.36
CA PHE A 325 -6.97 -11.91 3.37
C PHE A 325 -8.38 -12.47 3.52
N ASP A 326 -8.96 -12.83 2.40
CA ASP A 326 -10.31 -13.39 2.31
C ASP A 326 -10.42 -14.69 3.13
N LYS A 327 -11.62 -14.96 3.66
CA LYS A 327 -11.83 -16.05 4.61
C LYS A 327 -11.48 -17.40 3.99
N GLU A 328 -11.87 -17.58 2.74
CA GLU A 328 -11.67 -18.78 1.94
C GLU A 328 -10.18 -19.11 1.82
N LEU A 329 -9.36 -18.11 1.50
CA LEU A 329 -7.90 -18.28 1.46
C LEU A 329 -7.33 -18.62 2.84
N ARG A 330 -7.82 -17.96 3.89
CA ARG A 330 -7.36 -18.21 5.26
C ARG A 330 -7.71 -19.63 5.73
N ASP A 331 -8.87 -20.15 5.33
CA ASP A 331 -9.33 -21.49 5.70
C ASP A 331 -8.49 -22.61 5.06
N ILE A 332 -7.76 -22.33 3.95
CA ILE A 332 -6.82 -23.27 3.33
C ILE A 332 -5.59 -23.50 4.22
N VAL A 333 -5.15 -22.46 4.94
CA VAL A 333 -3.92 -22.52 5.74
C VAL A 333 -4.19 -23.22 7.06
N THR A 334 -3.65 -24.43 7.19
CA THR A 334 -3.74 -25.25 8.42
C THR A 334 -2.39 -25.29 9.14
N PRO A 335 -2.33 -25.83 10.37
CA PRO A 335 -1.05 -26.09 11.03
C PRO A 335 -0.14 -27.07 10.26
N ASP A 336 -0.70 -27.89 9.36
CA ASP A 336 0.05 -28.84 8.54
C ASP A 336 0.45 -28.19 7.19
N LYS A 337 1.76 -28.05 6.98
CA LYS A 337 2.33 -27.48 5.77
C LYS A 337 2.08 -28.36 4.54
N GLU A 338 2.20 -29.68 4.67
CA GLU A 338 2.05 -30.61 3.56
C GLU A 338 0.61 -30.62 3.08
N GLU A 339 -0.35 -30.70 4.01
CA GLU A 339 -1.77 -30.63 3.66
C GLU A 339 -2.16 -29.27 3.06
N THR A 340 -1.69 -28.17 3.66
CA THR A 340 -1.95 -26.81 3.13
C THR A 340 -1.48 -26.71 1.67
N ASN A 341 -0.25 -27.13 1.40
CA ASN A 341 0.32 -27.01 0.06
C ASN A 341 -0.27 -28.05 -0.91
N ARG A 342 -0.69 -29.23 -0.45
CA ARG A 342 -1.42 -30.20 -1.29
C ARG A 342 -2.75 -29.60 -1.75
N VAL A 343 -3.57 -29.12 -0.82
CA VAL A 343 -4.86 -28.45 -1.14
C VAL A 343 -4.62 -27.26 -2.08
N TRP A 344 -3.65 -26.41 -1.75
CA TRP A 344 -3.33 -25.25 -2.58
C TRP A 344 -2.98 -25.63 -4.02
N ASN A 345 -2.03 -26.55 -4.23
CA ASN A 345 -1.54 -26.86 -5.57
C ASN A 345 -2.49 -27.76 -6.37
N GLU A 346 -3.21 -28.67 -5.72
CA GLU A 346 -4.07 -29.66 -6.41
C GLU A 346 -5.52 -29.18 -6.58
N GLU A 347 -6.03 -28.38 -5.66
CA GLU A 347 -7.46 -28.02 -5.61
C GLU A 347 -7.71 -26.54 -5.93
N VAL A 348 -6.75 -25.63 -5.66
CA VAL A 348 -6.97 -24.18 -5.75
C VAL A 348 -6.29 -23.57 -6.97
N VAL A 349 -4.97 -23.73 -7.11
CA VAL A 349 -4.19 -23.15 -8.21
C VAL A 349 -4.75 -23.49 -9.60
N PRO A 350 -5.20 -24.73 -9.90
CA PRO A 350 -5.72 -25.08 -11.23
C PRO A 350 -7.02 -24.36 -11.61
N GLU A 351 -7.75 -23.82 -10.62
CA GLU A 351 -9.05 -23.19 -10.82
C GLU A 351 -8.98 -21.65 -10.77
N LEU A 352 -7.80 -21.07 -10.53
CA LEU A 352 -7.62 -19.62 -10.50
C LEU A 352 -7.82 -19.02 -11.89
N SER A 353 -8.65 -17.98 -11.97
CA SER A 353 -8.66 -17.08 -13.12
C SER A 353 -7.32 -16.31 -13.23
N PRO A 354 -6.99 -15.74 -14.40
CA PRO A 354 -5.80 -14.91 -14.56
C PRO A 354 -5.71 -13.74 -13.55
N GLN A 355 -6.85 -13.11 -13.24
CA GLN A 355 -6.93 -12.00 -12.29
C GLN A 355 -6.69 -12.45 -10.84
N GLU A 356 -7.22 -13.61 -10.45
CA GLU A 356 -6.96 -14.19 -9.12
C GLU A 356 -5.50 -14.65 -9.02
N ALA A 357 -4.95 -15.24 -10.07
CA ALA A 357 -3.53 -15.60 -10.13
C ALA A 357 -2.62 -14.38 -9.99
N PHE A 358 -2.94 -13.26 -10.65
CA PHE A 358 -2.26 -11.97 -10.44
C PHE A 358 -2.37 -11.51 -8.98
N THR A 359 -3.59 -11.48 -8.43
CA THR A 359 -3.85 -11.02 -7.06
C THR A 359 -3.04 -11.84 -6.05
N VAL A 360 -3.02 -13.16 -6.20
CA VAL A 360 -2.25 -14.07 -5.34
C VAL A 360 -0.75 -13.81 -5.47
N LYS A 361 -0.20 -13.73 -6.69
CA LYS A 361 1.21 -13.38 -6.92
C LYS A 361 1.57 -12.08 -6.20
N LYS A 362 0.77 -11.02 -6.43
CA LYS A 362 1.02 -9.69 -5.89
C LYS A 362 0.93 -9.63 -4.37
N ARG A 363 -0.05 -10.29 -3.76
CA ARG A 363 -0.26 -10.23 -2.31
C ARG A 363 0.75 -11.06 -1.51
N PHE A 364 1.36 -12.09 -2.10
CA PHE A 364 2.27 -12.98 -1.39
C PHE A 364 3.76 -12.73 -1.64
N GLU A 365 4.14 -12.06 -2.72
CA GLU A 365 5.56 -11.78 -3.04
C GLU A 365 6.32 -11.08 -1.90
N ILE A 366 5.60 -10.27 -1.12
CA ILE A 366 6.18 -9.45 -0.07
C ILE A 366 6.53 -10.26 1.18
N PHE A 367 6.01 -11.48 1.32
CA PHE A 367 6.15 -12.31 2.52
C PHE A 367 7.15 -13.46 2.37
N ASP A 368 7.51 -13.82 1.14
CA ASP A 368 8.49 -14.90 0.90
C ASP A 368 9.28 -14.69 -0.41
N ARG A 369 10.59 -14.99 -0.35
CA ARG A 369 11.50 -14.79 -1.47
C ARG A 369 11.19 -15.74 -2.63
N GLN A 370 10.81 -16.98 -2.33
CA GLN A 370 10.48 -17.95 -3.38
C GLN A 370 9.16 -17.55 -4.06
N ALA A 371 8.17 -17.08 -3.30
CA ALA A 371 6.94 -16.53 -3.85
C ALA A 371 7.20 -15.34 -4.79
N LEU A 372 8.05 -14.38 -4.40
CA LEU A 372 8.49 -13.27 -5.27
C LEU A 372 9.11 -13.75 -6.57
N ARG A 373 10.05 -14.69 -6.51
CA ARG A 373 10.73 -15.24 -7.70
C ARG A 373 9.76 -15.98 -8.61
N GLN A 374 8.86 -16.79 -8.05
CA GLN A 374 7.83 -17.47 -8.82
C GLN A 374 6.89 -16.47 -9.50
N ALA A 375 6.50 -15.40 -8.81
CA ALA A 375 5.67 -14.34 -9.38
C ALA A 375 6.34 -13.67 -10.59
N ARG A 376 7.65 -13.37 -10.51
CA ARG A 376 8.47 -12.83 -11.61
C ARG A 376 8.64 -13.80 -12.78
N GLU A 377 8.55 -15.10 -12.53
CA GLU A 377 8.48 -16.14 -13.56
C GLU A 377 7.05 -16.31 -14.13
N GLY A 378 6.09 -15.50 -13.71
CA GLY A 378 4.68 -15.60 -14.10
C GLY A 378 3.91 -16.71 -13.39
N LYS A 379 4.51 -17.42 -12.44
CA LYS A 379 3.94 -18.58 -11.75
C LYS A 379 3.30 -18.19 -10.42
N VAL A 380 2.19 -18.84 -10.10
CA VAL A 380 1.61 -18.80 -8.75
C VAL A 380 2.51 -19.58 -7.80
N LEU A 381 2.66 -19.08 -6.57
CA LEU A 381 3.49 -19.71 -5.54
C LEU A 381 3.07 -21.17 -5.29
N THR A 382 4.04 -22.05 -5.05
CA THR A 382 3.76 -23.47 -4.73
C THR A 382 3.74 -23.75 -3.23
N ASP A 383 4.33 -22.86 -2.43
CA ASP A 383 4.33 -22.92 -0.97
C ASP A 383 3.50 -21.78 -0.40
N LEU A 384 2.20 -22.02 -0.19
CA LEU A 384 1.30 -21.04 0.43
C LEU A 384 1.58 -20.89 1.93
N TRP A 385 1.91 -22.00 2.60
CA TRP A 385 2.01 -22.05 4.04
C TRP A 385 3.09 -21.11 4.59
N THR A 386 4.28 -21.09 3.99
CA THR A 386 5.41 -20.28 4.48
C THR A 386 5.11 -18.77 4.52
N PRO A 387 4.72 -18.11 3.41
CA PRO A 387 4.39 -16.69 3.45
C PRO A 387 3.14 -16.41 4.30
N ALA A 388 2.18 -17.34 4.38
CA ALA A 388 1.05 -17.20 5.29
C ALA A 388 1.47 -17.14 6.77
N GLN A 389 2.44 -17.96 7.20
CA GLN A 389 2.97 -17.88 8.57
C GLN A 389 3.65 -16.55 8.86
N VAL A 390 4.31 -15.93 7.87
CA VAL A 390 4.88 -14.59 8.03
C VAL A 390 3.77 -13.55 8.23
N ALA A 391 2.71 -13.60 7.42
CA ALA A 391 1.57 -12.70 7.54
C ALA A 391 0.81 -12.89 8.88
N ILE A 392 0.61 -14.13 9.33
CA ILE A 392 0.05 -14.47 10.65
C ILE A 392 0.93 -13.92 11.77
N GLY A 393 2.26 -14.04 11.61
CA GLY A 393 3.24 -13.57 12.59
C GLY A 393 3.32 -12.04 12.73
N LEU A 394 2.68 -11.28 11.84
CA LEU A 394 2.53 -9.83 11.94
C LEU A 394 1.36 -9.40 12.86
N ASP A 395 0.67 -10.35 13.52
CA ASP A 395 -0.31 -10.00 14.55
C ASP A 395 0.34 -9.24 15.73
N ILE A 396 -0.20 -8.06 16.03
CA ILE A 396 0.28 -7.19 17.11
C ILE A 396 -0.69 -7.08 18.28
N THR A 397 -1.79 -7.83 18.26
CA THR A 397 -2.86 -7.80 19.27
C THR A 397 -2.29 -7.91 20.69
N LYS A 398 -1.29 -8.78 20.88
CA LYS A 398 -0.65 -9.04 22.19
C LYS A 398 0.38 -7.99 22.62
N VAL A 399 0.77 -7.06 21.74
CA VAL A 399 1.84 -6.08 22.02
C VAL A 399 1.38 -4.64 21.90
N VAL A 400 0.28 -4.34 21.23
CA VAL A 400 -0.20 -2.96 21.02
C VAL A 400 -0.44 -2.20 22.32
N GLY A 401 -0.89 -2.89 23.38
CA GLY A 401 -1.05 -2.31 24.72
C GLY A 401 0.25 -1.91 25.43
N ARG A 402 1.42 -2.16 24.84
CA ARG A 402 2.74 -1.75 25.35
C ARG A 402 3.17 -0.36 24.86
N ILE A 403 2.46 0.21 23.89
CA ILE A 403 2.78 1.54 23.34
C ILE A 403 2.64 2.59 24.46
N LYS A 404 3.69 3.41 24.60
CA LYS A 404 3.75 4.50 25.60
C LYS A 404 3.54 5.89 25.00
N ALA A 405 3.91 6.08 23.74
CA ALA A 405 3.67 7.34 23.03
C ALA A 405 2.16 7.58 22.91
N PRO A 406 1.68 8.84 22.93
CA PRO A 406 0.36 9.17 22.44
C PRO A 406 0.13 8.60 21.03
N THR A 407 -1.07 8.07 20.78
CA THR A 407 -1.38 7.38 19.52
C THR A 407 -2.67 7.88 18.87
N LEU A 408 -2.59 8.25 17.59
CA LEU A 408 -3.76 8.48 16.74
C LEU A 408 -4.04 7.22 15.91
N VAL A 409 -5.28 6.76 15.93
CA VAL A 409 -5.76 5.66 15.08
C VAL A 409 -6.76 6.22 14.08
N LEU A 410 -6.45 6.09 12.80
CA LEU A 410 -7.39 6.42 11.74
C LEU A 410 -8.22 5.20 11.34
N ASP A 411 -9.44 5.48 10.90
CA ASP A 411 -10.39 4.56 10.28
C ASP A 411 -11.09 5.27 9.12
N TYR A 412 -11.84 4.54 8.30
CA TYR A 412 -12.50 5.04 7.11
C TYR A 412 -13.93 4.51 6.99
N ASP A 413 -14.85 5.27 6.41
CA ASP A 413 -16.23 4.82 6.21
C ASP A 413 -16.35 3.52 5.40
N PHE A 414 -15.46 3.31 4.45
CA PHE A 414 -15.38 2.11 3.63
C PHE A 414 -13.96 1.55 3.64
N GLU A 415 -13.44 1.26 4.83
CA GLU A 415 -12.18 0.54 4.99
C GLU A 415 -12.28 -0.86 4.37
N GLN A 416 -11.57 -1.06 3.25
CA GLN A 416 -11.70 -2.25 2.41
C GLN A 416 -10.85 -3.42 2.90
N PHE A 417 -9.72 -3.17 3.56
CA PHE A 417 -8.70 -4.18 3.82
C PHE A 417 -8.65 -4.62 5.29
N TYR A 418 -8.92 -3.69 6.21
CA TYR A 418 -8.87 -3.97 7.65
C TYR A 418 -10.16 -3.59 8.38
N PRO A 419 -11.35 -3.96 7.88
CA PRO A 419 -12.61 -3.53 8.48
C PRO A 419 -12.69 -3.94 9.95
N GLY A 420 -13.04 -2.98 10.82
CA GLY A 420 -13.18 -3.17 12.27
C GLY A 420 -11.88 -3.12 13.08
N GLN A 421 -10.73 -3.53 12.49
CA GLN A 421 -9.45 -3.55 13.18
C GLN A 421 -8.99 -2.19 13.76
N PRO A 422 -9.24 -1.04 13.13
CA PRO A 422 -8.89 0.27 13.70
C PRO A 422 -9.55 0.50 15.05
N ARG A 423 -10.83 0.14 15.17
CA ARG A 423 -11.58 0.32 16.41
C ARG A 423 -11.06 -0.61 17.51
N GLU A 424 -10.80 -1.88 17.17
CA GLU A 424 -10.21 -2.85 18.09
C GLU A 424 -8.83 -2.40 18.59
N MET A 425 -7.97 -1.90 17.69
CA MET A 425 -6.68 -1.33 18.05
C MET A 425 -6.83 -0.18 19.04
N TYR A 426 -7.73 0.78 18.72
CA TYR A 426 -8.00 1.90 19.59
C TYR A 426 -8.36 1.44 21.01
N GLU A 427 -9.21 0.43 21.15
CA GLU A 427 -9.66 -0.09 22.45
C GLU A 427 -8.56 -0.81 23.24
N LEU A 428 -7.61 -1.46 22.57
CA LEU A 428 -6.48 -2.16 23.20
C LEU A 428 -5.34 -1.25 23.69
N LEU A 429 -5.24 -0.03 23.17
CA LEU A 429 -4.22 0.94 23.60
C LEU A 429 -4.34 1.29 25.10
N ARG A 430 -3.22 1.59 25.76
CA ARG A 430 -3.17 1.97 27.19
C ARG A 430 -2.53 3.33 27.45
N THR A 431 -2.37 4.10 26.39
CA THR A 431 -1.75 5.43 26.34
C THR A 431 -2.81 6.50 26.05
N ARG A 432 -2.42 7.78 26.02
CA ARG A 432 -3.26 8.83 25.43
C ARG A 432 -3.55 8.43 23.99
N ARG A 433 -4.83 8.30 23.65
CA ARG A 433 -5.25 7.79 22.35
C ARG A 433 -6.38 8.62 21.77
N GLU A 434 -6.37 8.78 20.46
CA GLU A 434 -7.43 9.45 19.70
C GLU A 434 -7.82 8.58 18.51
N TYR A 435 -9.09 8.64 18.14
CA TYR A 435 -9.65 7.87 17.03
C TYR A 435 -10.38 8.83 16.11
N VAL A 436 -10.01 8.83 14.83
CA VAL A 436 -10.64 9.68 13.81
C VAL A 436 -11.06 8.82 12.64
N LYS A 437 -12.34 8.91 12.29
CA LYS A 437 -12.89 8.23 11.12
C LYS A 437 -13.01 9.22 9.97
N LEU A 438 -12.34 8.95 8.85
CA LEU A 438 -12.41 9.74 7.63
C LEU A 438 -13.63 9.30 6.80
N THR A 439 -14.40 10.28 6.34
CA THR A 439 -15.78 10.05 5.91
C THR A 439 -16.01 10.43 4.46
N LYS A 440 -17.16 9.99 3.93
CA LYS A 440 -17.60 10.34 2.58
C LYS A 440 -17.82 11.85 2.41
N ALA A 441 -18.14 12.55 3.49
CA ALA A 441 -18.41 13.99 3.46
C ALA A 441 -17.20 14.81 2.99
N THR A 442 -15.99 14.32 3.20
CA THR A 442 -14.74 14.98 2.79
C THR A 442 -14.04 14.29 1.61
N GLY A 443 -14.67 13.29 1.00
CA GLY A 443 -14.03 12.48 -0.06
C GLY A 443 -12.88 11.60 0.44
N ALA A 444 -12.72 11.45 1.76
CA ALA A 444 -11.60 10.75 2.39
C ALA A 444 -11.94 9.32 2.84
N GLN A 445 -13.07 8.77 2.39
CA GLN A 445 -13.74 7.59 2.94
C GLN A 445 -13.14 6.22 2.65
N LEU A 446 -12.22 6.12 1.69
CA LEU A 446 -11.62 4.84 1.30
C LEU A 446 -10.31 4.64 2.03
N HIS A 447 -9.82 3.40 2.05
CA HIS A 447 -8.51 3.05 2.59
C HIS A 447 -7.42 4.01 2.09
N CYS A 448 -6.65 4.61 3.00
CA CYS A 448 -5.62 5.62 2.72
C CYS A 448 -6.12 6.95 2.10
N SER A 449 -7.42 7.20 1.98
CA SER A 449 -7.98 8.44 1.41
C SER A 449 -7.40 8.83 0.03
N PRO A 450 -7.45 7.95 -0.98
CA PRO A 450 -6.81 8.14 -2.27
C PRO A 450 -7.25 9.42 -3.00
N MET A 451 -8.47 9.91 -2.76
CA MET A 451 -9.00 11.14 -3.36
C MET A 451 -8.75 12.40 -2.52
N ALA A 452 -8.30 12.26 -1.27
CA ALA A 452 -8.18 13.38 -0.33
C ALA A 452 -6.89 13.33 0.53
N PRO A 453 -5.70 13.18 -0.08
CA PRO A 453 -4.44 13.11 0.67
C PRO A 453 -4.12 14.39 1.46
N GLN A 454 -4.56 15.56 0.99
CA GLN A 454 -4.42 16.82 1.73
C GLN A 454 -5.24 16.81 3.02
N GLN A 455 -6.54 16.49 2.93
CA GLN A 455 -7.41 16.35 4.10
C GLN A 455 -6.89 15.31 5.09
N HIS A 456 -6.34 14.21 4.58
CA HIS A 456 -5.68 13.20 5.40
C HIS A 456 -4.49 13.79 6.17
N CYS A 457 -3.60 14.51 5.47
CA CYS A 457 -2.48 15.21 6.08
C CYS A 457 -2.93 16.25 7.12
N ASP A 458 -3.97 17.02 6.85
CA ASP A 458 -4.48 18.02 7.79
C ASP A 458 -4.87 17.38 9.13
N VAL A 459 -5.66 16.31 9.10
CA VAL A 459 -6.07 15.56 10.30
C VAL A 459 -4.85 15.03 11.09
N VAL A 460 -3.90 14.42 10.38
CA VAL A 460 -2.75 13.76 11.02
C VAL A 460 -1.77 14.79 11.59
N PHE A 461 -1.43 15.81 10.81
CA PHE A 461 -0.38 16.75 11.18
C PHE A 461 -0.87 17.84 12.13
N ASP A 462 -2.17 18.15 12.16
CA ASP A 462 -2.74 19.01 13.20
C ASP A 462 -2.71 18.29 14.55
N TRP A 463 -3.09 17.00 14.57
CA TRP A 463 -2.96 16.18 15.78
C TRP A 463 -1.51 16.05 16.25
N LEU A 464 -0.56 15.82 15.33
CA LEU A 464 0.86 15.78 15.67
C LEU A 464 1.34 17.13 16.20
N ALA A 465 0.83 18.26 15.70
CA ALA A 465 1.26 19.58 16.18
C ALA A 465 0.85 19.77 17.64
N ASP A 466 -0.37 19.38 17.99
CA ASP A 466 -0.89 19.43 19.36
C ASP A 466 -0.16 18.49 20.33
N VAL A 467 0.26 17.31 19.85
CA VAL A 467 0.98 16.33 20.67
C VAL A 467 2.43 16.71 20.85
N LEU A 468 3.10 17.15 19.80
CA LEU A 468 4.53 17.47 19.83
C LEU A 468 4.80 18.83 20.47
N GLN A 469 3.84 19.74 20.62
CA GLN A 469 4.06 21.02 21.32
C GLN A 469 4.16 20.91 22.84
N ARG A 470 3.82 19.74 23.40
CA ARG A 470 3.86 19.45 24.84
C ARG A 470 5.16 18.76 25.19
#